data_AF-A0A530QN01-F1
#
_entry.id   AF-A0A530QN01-F1
#
_cell.length_a   1.000
_cell.length_b   1.000
_cell.length_c   1.000
_cell.angle_alpha   90.00
_cell.angle_beta   90.00
_cell.angle_gamma   90.00
#
_symmetry.space_group_name_H-M   'P 1'
#
loop_
_entity.id
_entity.type
_entity.pdbx_description
1 polymer ?
#
loop_
_entity_poly.entity_id
_entity_poly.type
_entity_poly.pdbx_seq_one_letter_code
_entity_poly.pdbx_strand_id
1 'polypeptide(L)'
;QGLFGKPTVINNVISLASVPIIMDKGAAFYKDFGMGRSRGTIPIQIAGNVKHGGLFETAFGLTLGEIVDDIGGGTASGRPVKAVQVGGPLGAYFPRALFDTPFDYEAFAAKDGLIGHAGLTVFDDTADMLKQARFAMEFCAIESCGKCTPC
;
A
#
# COMPACT_ATOMS: atom_id res chain seq x y z
N GLN A 1 19.32 3.30 20.99
CA GLN A 1 18.80 4.33 21.92
C GLN A 1 17.89 5.24 21.11
N GLY A 2 16.72 5.62 21.63
CA GLY A 2 15.72 6.41 20.91
C GLY A 2 15.86 7.92 21.16
N LEU A 3 14.72 8.59 21.38
CA LEU A 3 14.67 10.02 21.64
C LEU A 3 15.45 10.36 22.93
N PHE A 4 16.36 11.34 22.85
CA PHE A 4 17.22 11.78 23.95
C PHE A 4 17.99 10.64 24.66
N GLY A 5 18.38 9.61 23.91
CA GLY A 5 19.13 8.47 24.45
C GLY A 5 18.28 7.53 25.31
N LYS A 6 16.95 7.71 25.35
CA LYS A 6 16.03 6.91 26.20
C LYS A 6 15.43 5.73 25.44
N PRO A 7 14.87 4.74 26.16
CA PRO A 7 13.96 3.77 25.56
C PRO A 7 12.74 4.52 25.00
N THR A 8 12.48 4.35 23.70
CA THR A 8 11.36 5.02 23.00
C THR A 8 10.72 4.04 22.05
N VAL A 9 9.40 3.88 22.17
CA VAL A 9 8.61 3.10 21.25
C VAL A 9 8.23 4.00 20.07
N ILE A 10 8.47 3.53 18.84
CA ILE A 10 8.13 4.24 17.60
C ILE A 10 7.16 3.36 16.83
N ASN A 11 5.97 3.89 16.57
CA ASN A 11 4.93 3.21 15.81
C ASN A 11 4.29 4.18 14.81
N ASN A 12 3.77 3.62 13.72
CA ASN A 12 2.89 4.36 12.82
C ASN A 12 1.57 4.72 13.54
N VAL A 13 0.93 5.81 13.09
CA VAL A 13 -0.36 6.28 13.63
C VAL A 13 -1.41 5.17 13.63
N ILE A 14 -1.57 4.42 12.54
CA ILE A 14 -2.58 3.37 12.41
C ILE A 14 -2.28 2.21 13.36
N SER A 15 -1.01 1.85 13.54
CA SER A 15 -0.64 0.83 14.53
C SER A 15 -1.09 1.19 15.95
N LEU A 16 -0.93 2.45 16.36
CA LEU A 16 -1.40 2.93 17.66
C LEU A 16 -2.92 3.08 17.70
N ALA A 17 -3.55 3.52 16.60
CA ALA A 17 -5.00 3.67 16.50
C ALA A 17 -5.75 2.33 16.55
N SER A 18 -5.10 1.21 16.20
CA SER A 18 -5.66 -0.14 16.38
C SER A 18 -5.60 -0.64 17.84
N VAL A 19 -4.76 -0.06 18.71
CA VAL A 19 -4.62 -0.53 20.10
C VAL A 19 -5.93 -0.39 20.89
N PRO A 20 -6.65 0.75 20.86
CA PRO A 20 -7.92 0.90 21.59
C PRO A 20 -8.95 -0.19 21.25
N ILE A 21 -9.16 -0.52 19.97
CA ILE A 21 -10.15 -1.53 19.58
C ILE A 21 -9.72 -2.95 19.99
N ILE A 22 -8.41 -3.25 19.95
CA ILE A 22 -7.86 -4.52 20.45
C ILE A 22 -8.08 -4.65 21.95
N MET A 23 -7.90 -3.57 22.71
CA MET A 23 -8.11 -3.56 24.17
C MET A 23 -9.60 -3.64 24.53
N ASP A 24 -10.48 -2.99 23.76
CA ASP A 24 -11.94 -2.98 24.00
C ASP A 24 -12.60 -4.31 23.64
N LYS A 25 -12.27 -4.88 22.47
CA LYS A 25 -12.91 -6.12 21.96
C LYS A 25 -12.12 -7.39 22.24
N GLY A 26 -10.89 -7.27 22.71
CA GLY A 26 -9.99 -8.38 22.96
C GLY A 26 -9.18 -8.79 21.73
N ALA A 27 -8.01 -9.39 21.99
CA ALA A 27 -7.06 -9.76 20.94
C ALA A 27 -7.60 -10.82 19.97
N ALA A 28 -8.44 -11.75 20.44
CA ALA A 28 -9.04 -12.78 19.59
C ALA A 28 -9.94 -12.15 18.51
N PHE A 29 -10.80 -11.21 18.90
CA PHE A 29 -11.67 -10.48 17.97
C PHE A 29 -10.89 -9.83 16.83
N TYR A 30 -9.80 -9.11 17.14
CA TYR A 30 -9.00 -8.45 16.10
C TYR A 30 -8.20 -9.46 15.25
N LYS A 31 -7.73 -10.55 15.85
CA LYS A 31 -6.96 -11.61 15.17
C LYS A 31 -7.81 -12.42 14.19
N ASP A 32 -9.11 -12.50 14.39
CA ASP A 32 -10.03 -13.26 13.53
C ASP A 32 -10.25 -12.59 12.16
N PHE A 33 -9.85 -11.32 11.99
CA PHE A 33 -9.76 -10.66 10.69
C PHE A 33 -8.44 -10.97 9.97
N GLY A 34 -8.50 -10.97 8.65
CA GLY A 34 -7.35 -11.14 7.75
C GLY A 34 -7.03 -12.59 7.43
N MET A 35 -5.82 -12.84 6.94
CA MET A 35 -5.39 -14.16 6.49
C MET A 35 -3.91 -14.41 6.83
N GLY A 36 -3.48 -15.67 6.84
CA GLY A 36 -2.07 -16.01 7.04
C GLY A 36 -1.48 -15.37 8.31
N ARG A 37 -0.45 -14.52 8.12
CA ARG A 37 0.14 -13.71 9.21
C ARG A 37 -0.33 -12.25 9.20
N SER A 38 -0.99 -11.80 8.13
CA SER A 38 -1.61 -10.48 8.04
C SER A 38 -2.96 -10.48 8.76
N ARG A 39 -2.94 -10.18 10.06
CA ARG A 39 -4.11 -10.18 10.95
C ARG A 39 -4.65 -8.78 11.19
N GLY A 40 -5.96 -8.68 11.39
CA GLY A 40 -6.67 -7.41 11.54
C GLY A 40 -7.19 -6.85 10.22
N THR A 41 -7.52 -5.57 10.26
CA THR A 41 -7.93 -4.78 9.10
C THR A 41 -6.82 -3.84 8.66
N ILE A 42 -6.91 -3.37 7.42
CA ILE A 42 -6.04 -2.33 6.88
C ILE A 42 -6.88 -1.29 6.13
N PRO A 43 -6.69 0.01 6.40
CA PRO A 43 -7.34 1.06 5.64
C PRO A 43 -6.67 1.19 4.27
N ILE A 44 -7.28 0.65 3.22
CA ILE A 44 -6.75 0.74 1.85
C ILE A 44 -7.07 2.12 1.30
N GLN A 45 -6.05 2.86 0.82
CA GLN A 45 -6.24 4.18 0.23
C GLN A 45 -6.13 4.08 -1.29
N ILE A 46 -7.25 4.29 -2.00
CA ILE A 46 -7.36 4.13 -3.45
C ILE A 46 -7.30 5.52 -4.09
N ALA A 47 -6.24 5.78 -4.85
CA ALA A 47 -5.91 7.09 -5.41
C ALA A 47 -5.40 7.01 -6.86
N GLY A 48 -5.04 8.16 -7.44
CA GLY A 48 -4.60 8.29 -8.82
C GLY A 48 -5.76 8.38 -9.81
N ASN A 49 -5.61 7.76 -10.98
CA ASN A 49 -6.65 7.72 -12.01
C ASN A 49 -7.63 6.58 -11.72
N VAL A 50 -8.55 6.81 -10.79
CA VAL A 50 -9.54 5.82 -10.31
C VAL A 50 -10.93 6.46 -10.19
N LYS A 51 -11.98 5.73 -10.56
CA LYS A 51 -13.35 6.26 -10.61
C LYS A 51 -13.94 6.50 -9.21
N HIS A 52 -13.73 5.55 -8.31
CA HIS A 52 -14.21 5.61 -6.92
C HIS A 52 -13.02 5.57 -5.96
N GLY A 53 -12.29 6.69 -5.90
CA GLY A 53 -11.18 6.87 -4.96
C GLY A 53 -11.65 7.16 -3.53
N GLY A 54 -10.75 6.97 -2.56
CA GLY A 54 -11.02 7.21 -1.15
C GLY A 54 -10.36 6.20 -0.22
N LEU A 55 -11.01 5.94 0.91
CA LEU A 55 -10.57 4.97 1.92
C LEU A 55 -11.55 3.79 1.93
N PHE A 56 -11.03 2.58 1.83
CA PHE A 56 -11.76 1.34 2.06
C PHE A 56 -11.06 0.50 3.12
N GLU A 57 -11.58 0.46 4.35
CA GLU A 57 -11.03 -0.40 5.40
C GLU A 57 -11.64 -1.79 5.34
N THR A 58 -10.79 -2.81 5.28
CA THR A 58 -11.21 -4.21 5.18
C THR A 58 -10.16 -5.13 5.78
N ALA A 59 -10.53 -6.39 5.99
CA ALA A 59 -9.60 -7.46 6.32
C ALA A 59 -8.62 -7.72 5.17
N PHE A 60 -7.40 -8.13 5.49
CA PHE A 60 -6.45 -8.62 4.49
C PHE A 60 -7.03 -9.81 3.70
N GLY A 61 -6.65 -9.91 2.42
CA GLY A 61 -6.95 -11.06 1.57
C GLY A 61 -7.77 -10.78 0.31
N LEU A 62 -8.39 -9.60 0.17
CA LEU A 62 -8.92 -9.18 -1.14
C LEU A 62 -7.80 -9.14 -2.17
N THR A 63 -8.06 -9.54 -3.39
CA THR A 63 -7.09 -9.40 -4.49
C THR A 63 -6.97 -7.95 -4.92
N LEU A 64 -5.82 -7.58 -5.49
CA LEU A 64 -5.62 -6.25 -6.07
C LEU A 64 -6.66 -5.92 -7.16
N GLY A 65 -7.10 -6.94 -7.92
CA GLY A 65 -8.18 -6.83 -8.91
C GLY A 65 -9.51 -6.43 -8.30
N GLU A 66 -9.96 -7.12 -7.25
CA GLU A 66 -11.21 -6.78 -6.53
C GLU A 66 -11.16 -5.33 -5.99
N ILE A 67 -10.00 -4.90 -5.49
CA ILE A 67 -9.82 -3.53 -4.99
C ILE A 67 -9.93 -2.50 -6.12
N VAL A 68 -9.30 -2.75 -7.27
CA VAL A 68 -9.20 -1.75 -8.35
C VAL A 68 -10.44 -1.73 -9.24
N ASP A 69 -10.94 -2.92 -9.61
CA ASP A 69 -12.03 -3.07 -10.58
C ASP A 69 -13.39 -2.99 -9.91
N ASP A 70 -13.59 -3.70 -8.80
CA ASP A 70 -14.91 -3.81 -8.18
C ASP A 70 -15.15 -2.67 -7.19
N ILE A 71 -14.21 -2.40 -6.28
CA ILE A 71 -14.32 -1.31 -5.30
C ILE A 71 -14.00 0.04 -5.96
N GLY A 72 -12.85 0.13 -6.64
CA GLY A 72 -12.39 1.34 -7.32
C GLY A 72 -13.18 1.68 -8.59
N GLY A 73 -13.89 0.72 -9.17
CA GLY A 73 -14.69 0.91 -10.39
C GLY A 73 -13.86 1.14 -11.66
N GLY A 74 -12.58 0.73 -11.67
CA GLY A 74 -11.64 1.00 -12.75
C GLY A 74 -11.16 2.46 -12.78
N THR A 75 -10.69 2.92 -13.93
CA THR A 75 -10.09 4.25 -14.07
C THR A 75 -11.14 5.36 -14.18
N ALA A 76 -10.82 6.56 -13.71
CA ALA A 76 -11.68 7.73 -13.91
C ALA A 76 -11.79 8.11 -15.40
N SER A 77 -10.75 7.85 -16.19
CA SER A 77 -10.72 8.10 -17.63
C SER A 77 -11.56 7.09 -18.44
N GLY A 78 -12.03 5.99 -17.84
CA GLY A 78 -12.71 4.90 -18.53
C GLY A 78 -11.79 4.04 -19.40
N ARG A 79 -10.47 4.29 -19.35
CA ARG A 79 -9.45 3.55 -20.10
C ARG A 79 -8.97 2.33 -19.30
N PRO A 80 -8.36 1.32 -19.95
CA PRO A 80 -7.83 0.17 -19.23
C PRO A 80 -6.75 0.55 -18.23
N VAL A 81 -6.74 -0.10 -17.07
CA VAL A 81 -5.66 0.01 -16.08
C VAL A 81 -4.39 -0.62 -16.65
N LYS A 82 -3.28 0.11 -16.65
CA LYS A 82 -1.96 -0.39 -17.08
C LYS A 82 -1.16 -0.92 -15.92
N ALA A 83 -1.13 -0.16 -14.84
CA ALA A 83 -0.35 -0.46 -13.65
C ALA A 83 -0.97 0.18 -12.41
N VAL A 84 -0.72 -0.41 -11.26
CA VAL A 84 -1.02 0.17 -9.95
C VAL A 84 0.26 0.18 -9.14
N GLN A 85 0.65 1.35 -8.63
CA GLN A 85 1.73 1.44 -7.66
C GLN A 85 1.17 1.18 -6.27
N VAL A 86 1.72 0.20 -5.56
CA VAL A 86 1.28 -0.16 -4.19
C VAL A 86 2.39 0.17 -3.21
N GLY A 87 2.06 0.85 -2.11
CA GLY A 87 2.98 1.13 -1.02
C GLY A 87 3.78 2.42 -1.15
N GLY A 88 3.34 3.34 -2.00
CA GLY A 88 3.95 4.66 -2.18
C GLY A 88 5.10 4.68 -3.19
N PRO A 89 5.90 5.77 -3.27
CA PRO A 89 6.89 5.97 -4.32
C PRO A 89 8.03 4.94 -4.32
N LEU A 90 8.26 4.26 -3.19
CA LEU A 90 9.24 3.19 -3.04
C LEU A 90 8.69 1.80 -3.44
N GLY A 91 7.38 1.73 -3.71
CA GLY A 91 6.67 0.51 -4.08
C GLY A 91 6.75 0.18 -5.56
N ALA A 92 6.62 -1.11 -5.85
CA ALA A 92 6.61 -1.63 -7.21
C ALA A 92 5.31 -1.25 -7.96
N TYR A 93 5.42 -1.20 -9.28
CA TYR A 93 4.27 -1.06 -10.18
C TYR A 93 3.77 -2.45 -10.55
N PHE A 94 2.56 -2.81 -10.09
CA PHE A 94 1.93 -4.08 -10.40
C PHE A 94 1.21 -3.97 -11.74
N PRO A 95 1.58 -4.76 -12.77
CA PRO A 95 0.82 -4.85 -13.99
C PRO A 95 -0.45 -5.68 -13.77
N ARG A 96 -1.40 -5.58 -14.70
CA ARG A 96 -2.68 -6.33 -14.68
C ARG A 96 -2.50 -7.84 -14.44
N ALA A 97 -1.41 -8.43 -14.93
CA ALA A 97 -1.11 -9.86 -14.76
C ALA A 97 -0.85 -10.30 -13.31
N LEU A 98 -0.66 -9.36 -12.38
CA LEU A 98 -0.47 -9.64 -10.95
C LEU A 98 -1.70 -9.25 -10.10
N PHE A 99 -2.83 -8.91 -10.71
CA PHE A 99 -4.00 -8.42 -9.97
C PHE A 99 -4.74 -9.52 -9.19
N ASP A 100 -4.42 -10.78 -9.46
CA ASP A 100 -4.84 -11.93 -8.66
C ASP A 100 -4.08 -12.03 -7.31
N THR A 101 -3.06 -11.20 -7.09
CA THR A 101 -2.28 -11.18 -5.84
C THR A 101 -3.18 -10.76 -4.67
N PRO A 102 -3.36 -11.62 -3.64
CA PRO A 102 -4.06 -11.24 -2.42
C PRO A 102 -3.34 -10.11 -1.70
N PHE A 103 -4.10 -9.15 -1.18
CA PHE A 103 -3.62 -8.04 -0.37
C PHE A 103 -3.25 -8.56 1.01
N ASP A 104 -2.05 -9.14 1.07
CA ASP A 104 -1.38 -9.78 2.19
C ASP A 104 0.14 -9.51 2.09
N TYR A 105 0.80 -9.27 3.24
CA TYR A 105 2.21 -8.87 3.25
C TYR A 105 3.13 -9.91 2.60
N GLU A 106 2.91 -11.19 2.86
CA GLU A 106 3.74 -12.26 2.32
C GLU A 106 3.47 -12.49 0.83
N ALA A 107 2.21 -12.43 0.41
CA ALA A 107 1.82 -12.59 -1.00
C ALA A 107 2.43 -11.48 -1.89
N PHE A 108 2.41 -10.23 -1.44
CA PHE A 108 3.04 -9.12 -2.16
C PHE A 108 4.57 -9.23 -2.18
N ALA A 109 5.19 -9.57 -1.05
CA ALA A 109 6.64 -9.75 -0.98
C ALA A 109 7.13 -10.88 -1.91
N ALA A 110 6.36 -11.96 -2.06
CA ALA A 110 6.66 -13.07 -2.98
C ALA A 110 6.63 -12.67 -4.47
N LYS A 111 6.13 -11.46 -4.79
CA LYS A 111 6.09 -10.88 -6.14
C LYS A 111 7.00 -9.65 -6.26
N ASP A 112 8.00 -9.54 -5.39
CA ASP A 112 8.92 -8.40 -5.30
C ASP A 112 8.20 -7.06 -5.10
N GLY A 113 7.01 -7.13 -4.49
CA GLY A 113 6.18 -5.98 -4.15
C GLY A 113 6.21 -5.65 -2.66
N LEU A 114 5.51 -4.57 -2.31
CA LEU A 114 5.29 -4.19 -0.92
C LEU A 114 3.91 -3.54 -0.77
N ILE A 115 3.25 -3.80 0.37
CA ILE A 115 1.99 -3.13 0.72
C ILE A 115 2.25 -1.77 1.36
N GLY A 116 3.29 -1.66 2.19
CA GLY A 116 3.62 -0.44 2.91
C GLY A 116 2.44 0.04 3.77
N HIS A 117 2.00 1.28 3.55
CA HIS A 117 0.85 1.89 4.23
C HIS A 117 -0.50 1.59 3.54
N ALA A 118 -0.54 0.66 2.59
CA ALA A 118 -1.70 0.33 1.75
C ALA A 118 -2.24 1.50 0.89
N GLY A 119 -1.33 2.37 0.46
CA GLY A 119 -1.63 3.36 -0.58
C GLY A 119 -1.53 2.74 -1.96
N LEU A 120 -2.57 2.91 -2.78
CA LEU A 120 -2.65 2.46 -4.16
C LEU A 120 -2.81 3.66 -5.09
N THR A 121 -1.97 3.76 -6.11
CA THR A 121 -2.09 4.78 -7.16
C THR A 121 -2.31 4.10 -8.50
N VAL A 122 -3.49 4.31 -9.09
CA VAL A 122 -3.92 3.70 -10.35
C VAL A 122 -3.46 4.52 -11.55
N PHE A 123 -2.89 3.84 -12.56
CA PHE A 123 -2.46 4.41 -13.83
C PHE A 123 -3.15 3.71 -15.00
N ASP A 124 -3.66 4.48 -15.97
CA ASP A 124 -4.24 3.93 -17.19
C ASP A 124 -3.19 3.67 -18.29
N ASP A 125 -3.63 3.14 -19.42
CA ASP A 125 -2.80 2.80 -20.59
C ASP A 125 -2.03 3.98 -21.21
N THR A 126 -2.36 5.24 -20.85
CA THR A 126 -1.64 6.43 -21.32
C THR A 126 -0.35 6.71 -20.54
N ALA A 127 -0.15 6.06 -19.38
CA ALA A 127 1.01 6.31 -18.54
C ALA A 127 2.32 5.89 -19.21
N ASP A 128 3.31 6.78 -19.19
CA ASP A 128 4.67 6.53 -19.67
C ASP A 128 5.54 6.00 -18.53
N MET A 129 5.79 4.68 -18.53
CA MET A 129 6.54 4.03 -17.46
C MET A 129 8.01 4.45 -17.41
N LEU A 130 8.58 4.96 -18.52
CA LEU A 130 9.94 5.49 -18.53
C LEU A 130 9.99 6.82 -17.76
N LYS A 131 8.97 7.67 -17.92
CA LYS A 131 8.82 8.89 -17.11
C LYS A 131 8.60 8.55 -15.63
N GLN A 132 7.85 7.51 -15.32
CA GLN A 132 7.68 7.06 -13.93
C GLN A 132 8.98 6.55 -13.31
N ALA A 133 9.80 5.82 -14.07
CA ALA A 133 11.13 5.38 -13.62
C ALA A 133 12.08 6.58 -13.40
N ARG A 134 12.08 7.57 -14.31
CA ARG A 134 12.81 8.83 -14.12
C ARG A 134 12.33 9.56 -12.86
N PHE A 135 11.02 9.67 -12.66
CA PHE A 135 10.43 10.31 -11.48
C PHE A 135 10.87 9.63 -10.18
N ALA A 136 10.92 8.28 -10.15
CA ALA A 136 11.35 7.56 -8.95
C ALA A 136 12.79 7.94 -8.54
N MET A 137 13.70 8.08 -9.51
CA MET A 137 15.08 8.53 -9.26
C MET A 137 15.14 10.01 -8.89
N GLU A 138 14.34 10.87 -9.53
CA GLU A 138 14.23 12.29 -9.21
C GLU A 138 13.71 12.52 -7.78
N PHE A 139 12.71 11.75 -7.36
CA PHE A 139 12.19 11.75 -6.00
C PHE A 139 13.26 11.33 -4.99
N CYS A 140 14.00 10.26 -5.26
CA CYS A 140 15.12 9.83 -4.42
C CYS A 140 16.18 10.94 -4.27
N ALA A 141 16.56 11.59 -5.38
CA ALA A 141 17.55 12.66 -5.38
C ALA A 141 17.08 13.91 -4.60
N ILE A 142 15.80 14.27 -4.69
CA ILE A 142 15.23 15.43 -3.99
C ILE A 142 15.11 15.15 -2.48
N GLU A 143 14.69 13.96 -2.09
CA GLU A 143 14.37 13.60 -0.70
C GLU A 143 15.55 12.94 0.04
N SER A 144 16.70 12.75 -0.61
CA SER A 144 17.87 12.11 0.00
C SER A 144 18.37 12.92 1.19
N CYS A 145 18.63 12.22 2.31
CA CYS A 145 19.30 12.82 3.46
C CYS A 145 20.79 13.16 3.22
N GLY A 146 21.35 12.76 2.07
CA GLY A 146 22.73 13.05 1.67
C GLY A 146 23.81 12.21 2.36
N LYS A 147 23.43 11.21 3.18
CA LYS A 147 24.40 10.42 3.95
C LYS A 147 25.17 9.38 3.12
N CYS A 148 24.52 8.77 2.14
CA CYS A 148 25.05 7.64 1.38
C CYS A 148 25.19 8.04 -0.08
N THR A 149 26.39 7.98 -0.66
CA THR A 149 26.67 8.36 -2.05
C THR A 149 25.74 7.71 -3.11
N PRO A 150 25.26 6.47 -2.95
CA PRO A 150 24.32 5.88 -3.93
C PRO A 150 22.90 6.45 -3.90
N CYS A 151 22.50 7.10 -2.80
CA CYS A 151 21.12 7.56 -2.53
C CYS A 151 20.99 9.06 -2.82
#